data_AF-A0A9N8WA75-F1
#
_entry.id   AF-A0A9N8WA75-F1
#
_cell.length_a   1.000
_cell.length_b   1.000
_cell.length_c   1.000
_cell.angle_alpha   90.00
_cell.angle_beta   90.00
_cell.angle_gamma   90.00
#
_symmetry.space_group_name_H-M   'P 1'
#
loop_
_entity.id
_entity.type
_entity.pdbx_description
1 polymer ?
#
loop_
_entity_poly.entity_id
_entity_poly.type
_entity_poly.pdbx_seq_one_letter_code
_entity_poly.pdbx_strand_id
1 'polypeptide(L)'
;MSCYKYKHISNDLINIQHYRYKSDVGVERNKPPPRTLVYVGPFADQIKQFKLYSLLLSACGCISIPTIMIYGKEPLIGSLVAGLSTIAPTFFVNYLTAAYVTRLYVDSPTATPKTKPNPSTVLTIETFTYFGRLQETKVKLGDLKESKSRYRWITWVRDPHTTGKRAFYIEKALMRKTSYLKAIVDLIEERSKDKESIKQSEYR
;
A
#
# COMPACT_ATOMS: atom_id res chain seq x y z
N MET A 1 -23.43 -27.55 2.50
CA MET A 1 -22.44 -27.83 1.44
C MET A 1 -21.74 -26.52 1.09
N SER A 2 -20.56 -26.25 1.64
CA SER A 2 -19.46 -25.46 1.02
C SER A 2 -18.36 -25.20 2.05
N CYS A 3 -17.56 -26.23 2.32
CA CYS A 3 -16.40 -26.22 3.21
C CYS A 3 -15.11 -25.98 2.40
N TYR A 4 -15.10 -24.99 1.49
CA TYR A 4 -14.01 -24.82 0.51
C TYR A 4 -13.14 -23.56 0.70
N LYS A 5 -13.40 -22.71 1.71
CA LYS A 5 -12.74 -21.38 1.77
C LYS A 5 -11.55 -21.26 2.72
N TYR A 6 -11.22 -22.28 3.52
CA TYR A 6 -10.12 -22.20 4.50
C TYR A 6 -8.80 -22.83 4.05
N LYS A 7 -8.81 -23.67 3.01
CA LYS A 7 -7.59 -24.41 2.59
C LYS A 7 -6.60 -23.56 1.79
N HIS A 8 -7.07 -22.51 1.11
CA HIS A 8 -6.18 -21.64 0.32
C HIS A 8 -5.31 -20.71 1.18
N ILE A 9 -5.84 -20.20 2.30
CA ILE A 9 -5.11 -19.27 3.19
C ILE A 9 -3.98 -20.00 3.96
N SER A 10 -4.17 -21.29 4.25
CA SER A 10 -3.13 -22.10 4.91
C SER A 10 -1.95 -22.41 3.98
N ASN A 11 -2.19 -22.59 2.68
CA ASN A 11 -1.11 -22.84 1.72
C ASN A 11 -0.25 -21.59 1.48
N ASP A 12 -0.83 -20.39 1.58
CA ASP A 12 -0.05 -19.15 1.46
C ASP A 12 0.84 -18.89 2.69
N LEU A 13 0.40 -19.28 3.89
CA LEU A 13 1.23 -19.20 5.11
C LEU A 13 2.41 -20.20 5.08
N ILE A 14 2.22 -21.37 4.46
CA ILE A 14 3.30 -22.34 4.23
C ILE A 14 4.24 -21.83 3.12
N ASN A 15 3.71 -21.15 2.10
CA ASN A 15 4.51 -20.55 1.03
C ASN A 15 5.40 -19.40 1.51
N ILE A 16 5.01 -18.67 2.57
CA ILE A 16 5.87 -17.62 3.16
C ILE A 16 7.17 -18.21 3.74
N GLN A 17 7.16 -19.46 4.23
CA GLN A 17 8.41 -20.14 4.60
C GLN A 17 9.22 -20.64 3.41
N HIS A 18 8.59 -20.90 2.26
CA HIS A 18 9.27 -21.38 1.06
C HIS A 18 9.89 -20.27 0.19
N TYR A 19 9.47 -19.01 0.35
CA TYR A 19 10.22 -17.87 -0.20
C TYR A 19 11.54 -17.59 0.53
N ARG A 20 11.90 -18.38 1.55
CA ARG A 20 13.18 -18.29 2.28
C ARG A 20 14.38 -18.90 1.52
N TYR A 21 14.23 -19.52 0.35
CA TYR A 21 15.36 -20.23 -0.27
C TYR A 21 15.35 -20.17 -1.80
N LYS A 22 15.69 -19.02 -2.38
CA LYS A 22 16.22 -18.95 -3.76
C LYS A 22 16.98 -17.66 -4.02
N SER A 23 18.10 -17.46 -3.32
CA SER A 23 19.00 -16.34 -3.64
C SER A 23 20.43 -16.58 -3.15
N ASP A 24 21.02 -17.73 -3.48
CA ASP A 24 22.46 -17.92 -3.47
C ASP A 24 22.86 -18.71 -4.71
N VAL A 25 23.39 -18.01 -5.73
CA VAL A 25 24.73 -18.19 -6.34
C VAL A 25 24.93 -17.02 -7.30
N GLY A 26 25.98 -16.21 -7.10
CA GLY A 26 26.42 -15.19 -8.07
C GLY A 26 26.65 -13.80 -7.49
N VAL A 27 27.86 -13.30 -7.67
CA VAL A 27 28.41 -12.03 -7.17
C VAL A 27 27.67 -10.82 -7.75
N GLU A 28 27.19 -9.89 -6.91
CA GLU A 28 26.82 -8.53 -7.35
C GLU A 28 26.96 -7.52 -6.21
N ARG A 29 27.88 -6.55 -6.36
CA ARG A 29 28.25 -5.53 -5.37
C ARG A 29 27.19 -4.42 -5.16
N ASN A 30 25.93 -4.67 -5.52
CA ASN A 30 24.80 -3.74 -5.41
C ASN A 30 23.54 -4.44 -4.87
N LYS A 31 23.67 -5.34 -3.88
CA LYS A 31 22.48 -5.87 -3.21
C LYS A 31 21.89 -4.78 -2.31
N PRO A 32 20.58 -4.46 -2.42
CA PRO A 32 19.91 -3.62 -1.45
C PRO A 32 20.09 -4.22 -0.05
N PRO A 33 20.08 -3.39 1.01
CA PRO A 33 20.30 -3.86 2.38
C PRO A 33 19.37 -5.05 2.69
N PRO A 34 19.83 -6.01 3.51
CA PRO A 34 19.04 -7.18 3.85
C PRO A 34 17.70 -6.73 4.43
N ARG A 35 16.63 -7.02 3.69
CA ARG A 35 15.26 -6.63 4.02
C ARG A 35 14.42 -7.86 4.24
N THR A 36 13.66 -7.86 5.33
CA THR A 36 12.77 -8.98 5.68
C THR A 36 11.35 -8.62 5.32
N LEU A 37 10.69 -9.43 4.48
CA LEU A 37 9.27 -9.29 4.18
C LEU A 37 8.46 -9.68 5.43
N VAL A 38 7.71 -8.72 5.98
CA VAL A 38 6.94 -8.92 7.21
C VAL A 38 5.44 -8.94 6.97
N TYR A 39 4.94 -8.29 5.93
CA TYR A 39 3.52 -8.26 5.62
C TYR A 39 3.27 -8.21 4.11
N VAL A 40 2.20 -8.89 3.69
CA VAL A 40 1.66 -8.91 2.32
C VAL A 40 0.18 -8.58 2.41
N GLY A 41 -0.27 -7.60 1.63
CA GLY A 41 -1.67 -7.21 1.54
C GLY A 41 -2.47 -8.24 0.73
N PRO A 42 -3.64 -8.70 1.22
CA PRO A 42 -4.40 -9.78 0.58
C PRO A 42 -5.04 -9.38 -0.75
N PHE A 43 -5.20 -8.08 -1.00
CA PHE A 43 -5.83 -7.54 -2.22
C PHE A 43 -4.82 -6.96 -3.21
N ALA A 44 -3.52 -7.19 -3.01
CA ALA A 44 -2.48 -6.63 -3.88
C ALA A 44 -2.69 -7.03 -5.36
N ASP A 45 -2.94 -8.30 -5.64
CA ASP A 45 -3.14 -8.77 -7.02
C ASP A 45 -4.45 -8.27 -7.62
N GLN A 46 -5.52 -8.21 -6.82
CA GLN A 46 -6.81 -7.68 -7.27
C GLN A 46 -6.72 -6.19 -7.62
N ILE A 47 -6.04 -5.40 -6.81
CA ILE A 47 -5.83 -3.96 -7.07
C ILE A 47 -5.02 -3.76 -8.34
N LYS A 48 -4.00 -4.59 -8.59
CA LYS A 48 -3.23 -4.55 -9.83
C LYS A 48 -4.13 -4.81 -11.04
N GLN A 49 -4.99 -5.83 -10.97
CA GLN A 49 -5.95 -6.13 -12.03
C GLN A 49 -6.95 -5.00 -12.23
N PHE A 50 -7.50 -4.43 -11.16
CA PHE A 50 -8.42 -3.29 -11.26
C PHE A 50 -7.78 -2.08 -11.92
N LYS A 51 -6.54 -1.72 -11.55
CA LYS A 51 -5.81 -0.63 -12.20
C LYS A 51 -5.57 -0.91 -13.69
N LEU A 52 -5.22 -2.15 -14.04
CA LEU A 52 -5.04 -2.54 -15.43
C LEU A 52 -6.35 -2.43 -16.22
N TYR A 53 -7.46 -2.96 -15.71
CA TYR A 53 -8.76 -2.88 -16.37
C TYR A 53 -9.26 -1.44 -16.50
N SER A 54 -9.07 -0.60 -15.48
CA SER A 54 -9.43 0.81 -15.59
C SER A 54 -8.61 1.54 -16.66
N LEU A 55 -7.31 1.24 -16.76
CA LEU A 55 -6.45 1.81 -17.80
C LEU A 55 -6.85 1.35 -19.20
N LEU A 56 -7.21 0.08 -19.37
CA LEU A 56 -7.69 -0.45 -20.65
C LEU A 56 -9.02 0.19 -21.06
N LEU A 57 -9.96 0.36 -20.12
CA LEU A 57 -11.23 1.03 -20.38
C LEU A 57 -11.02 2.49 -20.77
N SER A 58 -10.12 3.19 -20.07
CA SER A 58 -9.77 4.58 -20.38
C SER A 58 -9.05 4.70 -21.72
N ALA A 59 -8.14 3.78 -22.05
CA ALA A 59 -7.46 3.74 -23.34
C ALA A 59 -8.44 3.48 -24.49
N CYS A 60 -9.39 2.55 -24.32
CA CYS A 60 -10.45 2.30 -25.28
C CYS A 60 -11.28 3.57 -25.52
N GLY A 61 -11.71 4.24 -24.44
CA GLY A 61 -12.43 5.51 -24.52
C GLY A 61 -11.67 6.60 -25.28
N CYS A 62 -10.38 6.78 -24.98
CA CYS A 62 -9.53 7.76 -25.66
C CYS A 62 -9.38 7.51 -27.17
N ILE A 63 -9.51 6.25 -27.62
CA ILE A 63 -9.48 5.90 -29.05
C ILE A 63 -10.88 6.04 -29.66
N SER A 64 -11.92 5.56 -28.99
CA SER A 64 -13.29 5.57 -29.51
C SER A 64 -13.87 6.98 -29.68
N ILE A 65 -13.55 7.93 -28.80
CA ILE A 65 -14.13 9.28 -28.85
C ILE A 65 -13.72 10.05 -30.11
N PRO A 66 -12.42 10.16 -30.47
CA PRO A 66 -12.02 10.77 -31.74
C PRO A 66 -12.67 10.09 -32.95
N THR A 67 -12.80 8.76 -32.94
CA THR A 67 -13.48 8.03 -34.02
C THR A 67 -14.94 8.44 -34.14
N ILE A 68 -15.68 8.53 -33.03
CA ILE A 68 -17.08 8.97 -33.02
C ILE A 68 -17.20 10.44 -33.44
N MET A 69 -16.26 11.31 -33.06
CA MET A 69 -16.27 12.71 -33.49
C MET A 69 -16.09 12.86 -35.01
N ILE A 70 -15.18 12.08 -35.61
CA ILE A 70 -14.90 12.14 -37.04
C ILE A 70 -16.05 11.56 -37.87
N TYR A 71 -16.58 10.40 -37.46
CA TYR A 71 -17.58 9.67 -38.25
C TYR A 71 -19.04 9.92 -37.85
N GLY A 72 -19.30 10.20 -36.58
CA GLY A 72 -20.65 10.34 -36.02
C GLY A 72 -21.26 11.73 -36.14
N LYS A 73 -20.48 12.77 -36.45
CA LYS A 73 -20.93 14.19 -36.47
C LYS A 73 -21.64 14.63 -35.17
N GLU A 74 -21.22 14.05 -34.04
CA GLU A 74 -21.79 14.35 -32.73
C GLU A 74 -21.42 15.77 -32.24
N PRO A 75 -22.27 16.42 -31.43
CA PRO A 75 -21.97 17.72 -30.86
C PRO A 75 -20.76 17.64 -29.92
N LEU A 76 -19.91 18.67 -29.97
CA LEU A 76 -18.66 18.76 -29.20
C LEU A 76 -18.87 18.50 -27.70
N ILE A 77 -19.96 19.02 -27.14
CA ILE A 77 -20.29 18.90 -25.71
C ILE A 77 -20.51 17.43 -25.32
N GLY A 78 -21.20 16.64 -26.14
CA GLY A 78 -21.43 15.22 -25.87
C GLY A 78 -20.12 14.42 -25.87
N SER A 79 -19.23 14.75 -26.79
CA SER A 79 -17.90 14.13 -26.91
C SER A 79 -17.00 14.45 -25.71
N LEU A 80 -17.05 15.69 -25.20
CA LEU A 80 -16.31 16.09 -23.99
C LEU A 80 -16.79 15.33 -22.74
N VAL A 81 -18.11 15.22 -22.56
CA VAL A 81 -18.70 14.48 -21.43
C VAL A 81 -18.34 12.99 -21.51
N ALA A 82 -18.41 12.40 -22.70
CA ALA A 82 -17.94 11.02 -22.94
C ALA A 82 -16.45 10.87 -22.59
N GLY A 83 -15.62 11.83 -23.00
CA GLY A 83 -14.19 11.92 -22.63
C GLY A 83 -13.95 11.85 -21.14
N LEU A 84 -14.57 12.74 -20.37
CA LEU A 84 -14.44 12.74 -18.92
C LEU A 84 -14.93 11.43 -18.30
N SER A 85 -16.02 10.87 -18.81
CA SER A 85 -16.54 9.58 -18.33
C SER A 85 -15.57 8.42 -18.53
N THR A 86 -14.72 8.44 -19.56
CA THR A 86 -13.75 7.36 -19.81
C THR A 86 -12.54 7.41 -18.87
N ILE A 87 -12.19 8.59 -18.36
CA ILE A 87 -11.07 8.79 -17.43
C ILE A 87 -11.51 8.57 -15.99
N ALA A 88 -12.79 8.84 -15.67
CA ALA A 88 -13.35 8.77 -14.33
C ALA A 88 -13.09 7.43 -13.60
N PRO A 89 -13.25 6.24 -14.22
CA PRO A 89 -12.96 4.96 -13.56
C PRO A 89 -11.50 4.84 -13.12
N THR A 90 -10.55 5.27 -13.96
CA THR A 90 -9.11 5.20 -13.63
C THR A 90 -8.77 6.14 -12.48
N PHE A 91 -9.31 7.36 -12.51
CA PHE A 91 -9.12 8.30 -11.42
C PHE A 91 -9.70 7.77 -10.11
N PHE A 92 -10.92 7.24 -10.14
CA PHE A 92 -11.60 6.68 -8.97
C PHE A 92 -10.86 5.48 -8.38
N VAL A 93 -10.47 4.51 -9.21
CA VAL A 93 -9.70 3.34 -8.76
C VAL A 93 -8.37 3.78 -8.17
N ASN A 94 -7.66 4.71 -8.83
CA ASN A 94 -6.40 5.21 -8.28
C ASN A 94 -6.59 5.95 -6.96
N TYR A 95 -7.62 6.78 -6.83
CA TYR A 95 -7.93 7.50 -5.59
C TYR A 95 -8.14 6.53 -4.41
N LEU A 96 -8.91 5.47 -4.61
CA LEU A 96 -9.18 4.47 -3.57
C LEU A 96 -7.98 3.60 -3.22
N THR A 97 -7.10 3.33 -4.20
CA THR A 97 -6.01 2.35 -4.04
C THR A 97 -4.63 2.97 -3.86
N ALA A 98 -4.48 4.29 -4.01
CA ALA A 98 -3.19 4.99 -3.90
C ALA A 98 -2.53 4.82 -2.52
N ALA A 99 -3.33 4.71 -1.45
CA ALA A 99 -2.84 4.49 -0.10
C ALA A 99 -2.65 3.01 0.24
N TYR A 100 -3.13 2.07 -0.58
CA TYR A 100 -3.10 0.65 -0.25
C TYR A 100 -1.67 0.10 -0.23
N VAL A 101 -1.28 -0.49 0.91
CA VAL A 101 0.04 -1.11 1.08
C VAL A 101 -0.01 -2.55 0.59
N THR A 102 0.79 -2.84 -0.44
CA THR A 102 0.90 -4.16 -1.05
C THR A 102 1.84 -5.06 -0.26
N ARG A 103 2.99 -4.53 0.15
CA ARG A 103 4.00 -5.25 0.92
C ARG A 103 4.69 -4.32 1.91
N LEU A 104 5.13 -4.89 3.01
CA LEU A 104 5.91 -4.20 4.03
C LEU A 104 7.18 -4.99 4.28
N TYR A 105 8.31 -4.30 4.20
CA TYR A 105 9.62 -4.83 4.53
C TYR A 105 10.22 -4.07 5.70
N VAL A 106 11.00 -4.77 6.50
CA VAL A 106 11.85 -4.19 7.52
C VAL A 106 13.28 -4.21 7.02
N ASP A 107 13.90 -3.04 6.92
CA ASP A 107 15.32 -2.89 6.59
C ASP A 107 16.13 -3.20 7.87
N SER A 108 16.31 -4.48 8.19
CA SER A 108 17.18 -4.94 9.27
C SER A 108 17.71 -6.35 8.97
N PRO A 109 19.04 -6.56 9.07
CA PRO A 109 19.65 -7.89 8.92
C PRO A 109 19.19 -8.89 10.00
N THR A 110 18.65 -8.39 11.12
CA THR A 110 18.36 -9.18 12.32
C THR A 110 16.91 -9.02 12.79
N ALA A 111 15.97 -8.84 11.86
CA ALA A 111 14.53 -8.87 12.14
C ALA A 111 14.08 -10.30 12.49
N THR A 112 14.57 -10.83 13.60
CA THR A 112 14.07 -12.08 14.17
C THR A 112 12.79 -11.77 14.95
N PRO A 113 11.82 -12.70 15.03
CA PRO A 113 10.55 -12.50 15.73
C PRO A 113 10.69 -12.19 17.24
N LYS A 114 11.91 -12.26 17.80
CA LYS A 114 12.22 -11.97 19.20
C LYS A 114 12.74 -10.56 19.45
N THR A 115 13.20 -9.84 18.42
CA THR A 115 13.73 -8.48 18.57
C THR A 115 12.56 -7.47 18.57
N LYS A 116 12.45 -6.64 19.61
CA LYS A 116 11.44 -5.56 19.64
C LYS A 116 11.77 -4.50 18.55
N PRO A 117 10.77 -4.02 17.79
CA PRO A 117 11.00 -2.96 16.82
C PRO A 117 11.42 -1.66 17.52
N ASN A 118 12.40 -0.94 16.95
CA ASN A 118 12.90 0.33 17.47
C ASN A 118 12.30 1.49 16.65
N PRO A 119 11.99 2.66 17.24
CA PRO A 119 11.59 3.86 16.48
C PRO A 119 12.53 4.25 15.33
N SER A 120 13.83 3.90 15.41
CA SER A 120 14.82 4.15 14.36
C SER A 120 14.77 3.15 13.20
N THR A 121 14.02 2.05 13.34
CA THR A 121 13.89 1.02 12.31
C THR A 121 13.25 1.60 11.05
N VAL A 122 13.87 1.35 9.89
CA VAL A 122 13.35 1.78 8.60
C VAL A 122 12.42 0.71 8.06
N LEU A 123 11.20 1.14 7.73
CA LEU A 123 10.21 0.35 7.03
C LEU A 123 10.19 0.74 5.56
N THR A 124 10.26 -0.26 4.69
CA THR A 124 10.04 -0.08 3.25
C THR A 124 8.61 -0.52 2.94
N ILE A 125 7.76 0.46 2.62
CA ILE A 125 6.35 0.27 2.31
C ILE A 125 6.17 0.27 0.79
N GLU A 126 5.65 -0.82 0.23
CA GLU A 126 5.28 -0.87 -1.19
C GLU A 126 3.82 -0.47 -1.41
N THR A 127 3.60 0.35 -2.43
CA THR A 127 2.28 0.80 -2.90
C THR A 127 2.21 0.76 -4.42
N PHE A 128 1.02 0.81 -5.01
CA PHE A 128 0.88 0.92 -6.46
C PHE A 128 0.86 2.38 -6.93
N THR A 129 1.69 2.69 -7.92
CA THR A 129 1.59 3.90 -8.75
C THR A 129 0.29 3.96 -9.55
N TYR A 130 0.01 5.10 -10.19
CA TYR A 130 -1.12 5.27 -11.10
C TYR A 130 -1.19 4.19 -12.19
N PHE A 131 -0.04 3.81 -12.76
CA PHE A 131 0.08 2.79 -13.82
C PHE A 131 0.16 1.35 -13.29
N GLY A 132 -0.12 1.11 -12.00
CA GLY A 132 -0.04 -0.23 -11.41
C GLY A 132 1.39 -0.78 -11.25
N ARG A 133 2.42 0.06 -11.44
CA ARG A 133 3.81 -0.29 -11.07
C ARG A 133 3.98 -0.19 -9.56
N LEU A 134 4.84 -1.04 -8.99
CA LEU A 134 5.20 -0.97 -7.58
C LEU A 134 6.08 0.26 -7.31
N GLN A 135 5.78 0.97 -6.22
CA GLN A 135 6.56 2.08 -5.70
C GLN A 135 6.90 1.81 -4.24
N GLU A 136 8.20 1.80 -3.95
CA GLU A 136 8.72 1.68 -2.61
C GLU A 136 8.80 3.05 -1.93
N THR A 137 8.40 3.12 -0.67
CA THR A 137 8.55 4.29 0.19
C THR A 137 9.24 3.89 1.47
N LYS A 138 10.45 4.41 1.70
CA LYS A 138 11.17 4.22 2.94
C LYS A 138 10.71 5.24 3.98
N VAL A 139 10.29 4.75 5.14
CA VAL A 139 9.78 5.57 6.24
C VAL A 139 10.37 5.01 7.54
N LYS A 140 10.86 5.88 8.43
CA LYS A 140 11.24 5.43 9.77
C LYS A 140 9.97 5.09 10.54
N LEU A 141 9.99 4.02 11.33
CA LEU A 141 8.86 3.61 12.15
C LEU A 141 8.38 4.77 13.04
N GLY A 142 9.33 5.57 13.53
CA GLY A 142 9.03 6.74 14.32
C GLY A 142 8.32 7.91 13.62
N ASP A 143 8.36 7.94 12.30
CA ASP A 143 7.71 8.99 11.50
C ASP A 143 6.27 8.61 11.14
N LEU A 144 5.83 7.39 11.47
CA LEU A 144 4.47 6.93 11.26
C LEU A 144 3.61 7.26 12.47
N LYS A 145 2.38 7.70 12.20
CA LYS A 145 1.34 7.94 13.19
C LYS A 145 0.07 7.19 12.79
N GLU A 146 -0.71 6.82 13.79
CA GLU A 146 -2.07 6.37 13.52
C GLU A 146 -2.91 7.49 12.93
N SER A 147 -3.68 7.17 11.89
CA SER A 147 -4.63 8.09 11.28
C SER A 147 -5.85 8.25 12.17
N LYS A 148 -6.15 9.48 12.59
CA LYS A 148 -7.43 9.84 13.23
C LYS A 148 -8.58 10.10 12.26
N SER A 149 -8.36 9.84 10.97
CA SER A 149 -9.38 10.06 9.95
C SER A 149 -10.64 9.26 10.29
N ARG A 150 -11.81 9.92 10.20
CA ARG A 150 -13.13 9.27 10.30
C ARG A 150 -13.27 8.14 9.28
N TYR A 151 -12.55 8.24 8.17
CA TYR A 151 -12.53 7.24 7.12
C TYR A 151 -11.54 6.12 7.43
N ARG A 152 -12.07 4.92 7.73
CA ARG A 152 -11.35 3.69 8.12
C ARG A 152 -10.37 3.14 7.08
N TRP A 153 -10.35 3.70 5.88
CA TRP A 153 -9.49 3.27 4.77
C TRP A 153 -8.07 3.87 4.79
N ILE A 154 -7.67 4.58 5.85
CA ILE A 154 -6.29 5.04 6.06
C ILE A 154 -5.89 4.63 7.47
N THR A 155 -4.84 3.83 7.58
CA THR A 155 -4.38 3.28 8.86
C THR A 155 -3.25 4.12 9.44
N TRP A 156 -2.26 4.46 8.61
CA TRP A 156 -1.08 5.21 9.03
C TRP A 156 -0.88 6.46 8.18
N VAL A 157 -0.36 7.51 8.79
CA VAL A 157 0.02 8.75 8.12
C VAL A 157 1.46 9.08 8.50
N ARG A 158 2.28 9.42 7.50
CA ARG A 158 3.63 9.94 7.72
C ARG A 158 3.55 11.36 8.28
N ASP A 159 4.31 11.62 9.34
CA ASP A 159 4.39 12.93 9.99
C ASP A 159 4.84 14.00 8.98
N PRO A 160 4.03 15.04 8.70
CA PRO A 160 4.32 16.03 7.67
C PRO A 160 5.60 16.84 7.93
N HIS A 161 6.06 16.89 9.18
CA HIS A 161 7.27 17.63 9.57
C HIS A 161 8.59 16.99 9.09
N THR A 162 8.56 15.74 8.59
CA THR A 162 9.77 15.03 8.18
C THR A 162 9.98 15.05 6.66
N THR A 163 9.00 14.60 5.88
CA THR A 163 9.14 14.50 4.41
C THR A 163 7.78 14.24 3.75
N GLY A 164 6.97 15.29 3.59
CA GLY A 164 5.68 15.23 2.87
C GLY A 164 4.60 14.39 3.57
N LYS A 165 3.34 14.81 3.44
CA LYS A 165 2.20 14.06 3.97
C LYS A 165 1.91 12.87 3.05
N ARG A 166 2.09 11.65 3.54
CA ARG A 166 1.69 10.42 2.83
C ARG A 166 0.84 9.53 3.73
N ALA A 167 -0.22 8.97 3.16
CA ALA A 167 -1.16 8.11 3.85
C ALA A 167 -0.99 6.66 3.37
N PHE A 168 -1.15 5.72 4.30
CA PHE A 168 -0.99 4.30 4.08
C PHE A 168 -2.16 3.54 4.68
N TYR A 169 -2.69 2.59 3.93
CA TYR A 169 -3.73 1.67 4.37
C TYR A 169 -3.16 0.28 4.50
N ILE A 170 -3.31 -0.27 5.71
CA ILE A 170 -2.86 -1.61 6.09
C ILE A 170 -3.98 -2.26 6.89
N GLU A 171 -4.20 -3.55 6.62
CA GLU A 171 -5.16 -4.36 7.36
C GLU A 171 -4.63 -4.70 8.75
N LYS A 172 -5.06 -3.92 9.75
CA LYS A 172 -4.67 -4.12 11.16
C LYS A 172 -4.91 -5.56 11.66
N ALA A 173 -5.98 -6.20 11.19
CA ALA A 173 -6.31 -7.57 11.56
C ALA A 173 -5.20 -8.57 11.17
N LEU A 174 -4.55 -8.35 10.02
CA LEU A 174 -3.43 -9.19 9.58
C LEU A 174 -2.13 -8.84 10.32
N MET A 175 -1.91 -7.56 10.61
CA MET A 175 -0.75 -7.10 11.38
C MET A 175 -0.76 -7.63 12.82
N ARG A 176 -1.93 -7.82 13.44
CA ARG A 176 -2.00 -8.35 14.81
C ARG A 176 -1.77 -9.87 14.91
N LYS A 177 -1.59 -10.59 13.79
CA LYS A 177 -1.42 -12.06 13.79
C LYS A 177 -0.04 -12.52 14.28
N THR A 178 1.01 -11.75 14.01
CA THR A 178 2.37 -12.10 14.45
C THR A 178 2.81 -11.19 15.60
N SER A 179 3.57 -11.73 16.55
CA SER A 179 4.05 -10.99 17.72
C SER A 179 4.83 -9.73 17.32
N TYR A 180 5.65 -9.83 16.27
CA TYR A 180 6.46 -8.74 15.77
C TYR A 180 5.64 -7.62 15.10
N LEU A 181 4.72 -7.96 14.21
CA LEU A 181 3.86 -6.97 13.56
C LEU A 181 2.91 -6.32 14.56
N LYS A 182 2.44 -7.07 15.57
CA LYS A 182 1.67 -6.51 16.69
C LYS A 182 2.50 -5.46 17.44
N ALA A 183 3.76 -5.74 17.74
CA ALA A 183 4.65 -4.77 18.39
C ALA A 183 4.88 -3.50 17.55
N ILE A 184 4.94 -3.61 16.21
CA ILE A 184 5.00 -2.45 15.31
C ILE A 184 3.73 -1.60 15.44
N VAL A 185 2.56 -2.23 15.39
CA VAL A 185 1.28 -1.53 15.51
C VAL A 185 1.17 -0.84 16.86
N ASP A 186 1.43 -1.56 17.95
CA ASP A 186 1.30 -1.05 19.31
C ASP A 186 2.26 0.14 19.55
N LEU A 187 3.49 0.11 19.01
CA LEU A 187 4.45 1.22 19.09
C LEU A 187 3.96 2.47 18.35
N ILE A 188 3.37 2.32 17.15
CA ILE A 188 2.79 3.44 16.39
C ILE A 188 1.59 4.04 17.14
N GLU A 189 0.74 3.19 17.72
CA GLU A 189 -0.44 3.59 18.49
C GLU A 189 -0.03 4.34 19.78
N GLU A 190 0.94 3.83 20.54
CA GLU A 190 1.48 4.47 21.75
C GLU A 190 2.08 5.85 21.44
N ARG A 191 2.96 5.92 20.43
CA ARG A 191 3.59 7.19 20.04
C ARG A 191 2.59 8.23 19.54
N SER A 192 1.50 7.79 18.92
CA SER A 192 0.44 8.70 18.50
C SER A 192 -0.23 9.40 19.69
N LYS A 193 -0.33 8.73 20.84
CA LYS A 193 -0.87 9.28 22.09
C LYS A 193 0.13 10.23 22.78
N ASP A 194 1.41 9.86 22.83
CA ASP A 194 2.44 10.67 23.50
C ASP A 194 2.66 12.03 22.82
N LYS A 195 2.64 12.07 21.48
CA LYS A 195 2.74 13.34 20.75
C LYS A 195 1.51 14.25 20.97
N GLU A 196 0.40 13.71 21.46
CA GLU A 196 -0.81 14.48 21.73
C GLU A 196 -0.83 15.06 23.12
N SER A 197 -0.35 14.31 24.12
CA SER A 197 -0.19 14.85 25.47
C SER A 197 0.78 16.04 25.48
N ILE A 198 1.89 15.94 24.74
CA ILE A 198 2.87 17.03 24.59
C ILE A 198 2.25 18.26 23.92
N LYS A 199 1.48 18.08 22.84
CA LYS A 199 0.78 19.21 22.20
C LYS A 199 -0.23 19.85 23.15
N GLN A 200 -0.99 19.06 23.90
CA GLN A 200 -1.98 19.59 24.84
C GLN A 200 -1.36 20.37 26.01
N SER A 201 -0.15 20.01 26.45
CA SER A 201 0.58 20.76 27.48
C SER A 201 1.18 22.08 26.99
N GLU A 202 1.41 22.23 25.69
CA GLU A 202 2.00 23.46 25.10
C GLU A 202 0.94 24.58 24.90
N TYR A 203 -0.34 24.25 24.97
CA TYR A 203 -1.47 25.20 24.85
C TYR A 203 -2.12 25.56 26.20
N ARG A 204 -1.57 25.10 27.33
CA ARG A 204 -2.00 25.51 28.68
C ARG A 204 -0.99 26.47 29.27
#